data_AF-A0A0F8X8Y5-F1
#
_entry.id   AF-A0A0F8X8Y5-F1
#
_cell.length_a   1.000
_cell.length_b   1.000
_cell.length_c   1.000
_cell.angle_alpha   90.00
_cell.angle_beta   90.00
_cell.angle_gamma   90.00
#
_symmetry.space_group_name_H-M   'P 1'
#
loop_
_entity.id
_entity.type
_entity.pdbx_description
1 polymer ?
#
loop_
_entity_poly.entity_id
_entity_poly.type
_entity_poly.pdbx_seq_one_letter_code
_entity_poly.pdbx_strand_id
1 'polypeptide(L)'
;MLATVVIGNEREGIDYFPLTVDFEERFYAVGKILGGRFMRREGRPSDDAVLSGRLIDRTIRPLFDMRLRRAIQVTITILAYDEVHDPDMIALLTVSAALSISDIPWNGPVAGVFGADGKAFFAGSEGKINMI
;
A
#
# COMPACT_ATOMS: atom_id res chain seq x y z
N MET A 1 -0.25 -11.25 -4.22
CA MET A 1 0.43 -10.27 -3.32
C MET A 1 0.19 -10.64 -1.88
N LEU A 2 1.02 -10.13 -0.98
CA LEU A 2 0.83 -10.20 0.46
C LEU A 2 0.80 -8.77 1.01
N ALA A 3 -0.18 -8.44 1.85
CA ALA A 3 -0.16 -7.22 2.64
C ALA A 3 -0.14 -7.57 4.13
N THR A 4 0.72 -6.89 4.86
CA THR A 4 0.83 -6.99 6.31
C THR A 4 0.57 -5.61 6.89
N VAL A 5 -0.32 -5.54 7.88
CA VAL A 5 -0.63 -4.30 8.60
C VAL A 5 -0.32 -4.50 10.08
N VAL A 6 0.36 -3.52 10.68
CA VAL A 6 0.76 -3.57 12.09
C VAL A 6 0.48 -2.22 12.72
N ILE A 7 -0.10 -2.25 13.92
CA ILE A 7 -0.25 -1.07 14.77
C ILE A 7 0.62 -1.21 16.02
N GLY A 8 1.51 -0.24 16.22
CA GLY A 8 2.41 -0.19 17.36
C GLY A 8 1.77 0.41 18.61
N ASN A 9 2.61 0.63 19.62
CA ASN A 9 2.23 1.38 20.82
C ASN A 9 2.12 2.88 20.52
N GLU A 10 1.48 3.60 21.42
CA GLU A 10 1.40 5.05 21.37
C GLU A 10 2.81 5.66 21.46
N ARG A 11 3.10 6.63 20.58
CA ARG A 11 4.34 7.38 20.57
C ARG A 11 4.09 8.75 21.19
N GLU A 12 4.80 9.05 22.26
CA GLU A 12 4.79 10.36 22.89
C GLU A 12 5.63 11.36 22.08
N GLY A 13 5.23 12.62 22.06
CA GLY A 13 6.01 13.71 21.45
C GLY A 13 5.90 13.84 19.93
N ILE A 14 4.98 13.11 19.28
CA ILE A 14 4.66 13.30 17.85
C ILE A 14 3.38 14.10 17.66
N ASP A 15 3.43 15.08 16.76
CA ASP A 15 2.35 16.00 16.40
C ASP A 15 1.62 15.63 15.09
N TYR A 16 2.07 14.58 14.41
CA TYR A 16 1.51 14.08 13.15
C TYR A 16 0.95 12.65 13.28
N PHE A 17 0.21 12.20 12.27
CA PHE A 17 -0.27 10.82 12.14
C PHE A 17 0.81 9.92 11.50
N PRO A 18 1.43 8.99 12.26
CA PRO A 18 2.55 8.18 11.81
C PRO A 18 2.08 6.96 11.01
N LEU A 19 1.83 7.15 9.71
CA LEU A 19 1.57 6.08 8.75
C LEU A 19 2.75 5.92 7.80
N THR A 20 3.25 4.69 7.71
CA THR A 20 4.28 4.27 6.74
C THR A 20 3.71 3.19 5.83
N VAL A 21 3.90 3.36 4.52
CA VAL A 21 3.50 2.38 3.51
C VAL A 21 4.74 1.98 2.72
N ASP A 22 5.13 0.73 2.85
CA ASP A 22 6.27 0.12 2.17
C ASP A 22 5.74 -0.80 1.06
N PHE A 23 6.28 -0.62 -0.15
CA PHE A 23 5.95 -1.46 -1.30
C PHE A 23 7.21 -2.19 -1.76
N GLU A 24 7.21 -3.51 -1.61
CA GLU A 24 8.36 -4.37 -1.89
C GLU A 24 8.10 -5.26 -3.11
N GLU A 25 8.83 -4.96 -4.18
CA GLU A 25 8.89 -5.82 -5.36
C GLU A 25 9.98 -6.86 -5.17
N ARG A 26 9.63 -8.12 -5.37
CA ARG A 26 10.57 -9.23 -5.27
C ARG A 26 10.85 -9.76 -6.66
N PHE A 27 12.12 -9.95 -7.01
CA PHE A 27 12.49 -10.44 -8.36
C PHE A 27 11.98 -11.84 -8.63
N TYR A 28 11.82 -12.65 -7.57
CA TYR A 28 11.21 -13.97 -7.68
C TYR A 28 9.74 -13.90 -8.12
N ALA A 29 9.06 -12.76 -7.95
CA ALA A 29 7.66 -12.62 -8.36
C ALA A 29 7.47 -12.76 -9.87
N VAL A 30 8.48 -12.42 -10.66
CA VAL A 30 8.53 -12.59 -12.12
C VAL A 30 9.40 -13.78 -12.55
N GLY A 31 9.75 -14.67 -11.60
CA GLY A 31 10.61 -15.81 -11.86
C GLY A 31 12.06 -15.46 -12.21
N LYS A 32 12.51 -14.23 -11.92
CA LYS A 32 13.87 -13.77 -12.22
C LYS A 32 14.74 -13.85 -10.96
N ILE A 33 15.98 -14.32 -11.12
CA ILE A 33 16.99 -14.26 -10.06
C ILE A 33 17.89 -13.06 -10.34
N LEU A 34 18.10 -12.22 -9.32
CA LEU A 34 19.02 -11.09 -9.39
C LEU A 34 20.43 -11.54 -9.84
N GLY A 35 20.86 -11.01 -10.99
CA GLY A 35 22.05 -11.45 -11.71
C GLY A 35 23.22 -10.46 -11.66
N GLY A 36 24.06 -10.59 -10.64
CA GLY A 36 25.40 -9.98 -10.55
C GLY A 36 26.21 -10.62 -9.41
N ARG A 37 27.55 -10.74 -9.55
CA ARG A 37 28.42 -11.41 -8.55
C ARG A 37 28.34 -10.79 -7.14
N PHE A 38 27.94 -9.52 -7.02
CA PHE A 38 28.04 -8.75 -5.78
C PHE A 38 26.70 -8.35 -5.11
N MET A 39 25.55 -8.44 -5.79
CA MET A 39 24.27 -8.04 -5.18
C MET A 39 23.13 -8.96 -5.65
N ARG A 40 22.87 -10.00 -4.84
CA ARG A 40 21.76 -10.97 -5.01
C ARG A 40 20.60 -10.69 -4.04
N ARG A 41 20.39 -9.42 -3.68
CA ARG A 41 19.35 -8.99 -2.72
C ARG A 41 18.54 -7.87 -3.35
N GLU A 42 17.24 -7.85 -3.08
CA GLU A 42 16.42 -6.67 -3.38
C GLU A 42 17.13 -5.43 -2.82
N GLY A 43 17.38 -4.46 -3.70
CA GLY A 43 18.07 -3.23 -3.39
C GLY A 43 17.10 -2.15 -2.92
N ARG A 44 17.40 -0.90 -3.26
CA ARG A 44 16.46 0.21 -3.07
C ARG A 44 15.16 -0.06 -3.84
N PRO A 45 13.98 0.32 -3.31
CA PRO A 45 12.73 0.27 -4.05
C PRO A 45 12.84 0.99 -5.40
N SER A 46 12.20 0.43 -6.43
CA SER A 46 12.06 1.05 -7.74
C SER A 46 11.24 2.34 -7.64
N ASP A 47 11.37 3.24 -8.63
CA ASP A 47 10.55 4.44 -8.66
C ASP A 47 9.06 4.09 -8.75
N ASP A 48 8.72 3.05 -9.52
CA ASP A 48 7.36 2.51 -9.63
C ASP A 48 6.84 2.03 -8.27
N ALA A 49 7.61 1.20 -7.54
CA ALA A 49 7.24 0.77 -6.19
C ALA A 49 7.01 1.96 -5.24
N VAL A 50 7.83 3.00 -5.32
CA VAL A 50 7.65 4.22 -4.52
C VAL A 50 6.37 4.97 -4.92
N LEU A 51 6.04 5.03 -6.20
CA LEU A 51 4.81 5.65 -6.69
C LEU A 51 3.58 4.85 -6.24
N SER A 52 3.60 3.52 -6.37
CA SER A 52 2.55 2.62 -5.90
C SER A 52 2.31 2.75 -4.39
N GLY A 53 3.38 2.76 -3.59
CA GLY A 53 3.30 2.97 -2.16
C GLY A 53 2.70 4.34 -1.79
N ARG A 54 3.06 5.39 -2.52
CA ARG A 54 2.49 6.75 -2.35
C ARG A 54 1.02 6.83 -2.76
N LEU A 55 0.62 6.14 -3.82
CA LEU A 55 -0.77 6.06 -4.25
C LEU A 55 -1.62 5.43 -3.15
N ILE A 56 -1.18 4.30 -2.59
CA ILE A 56 -1.87 3.64 -1.47
C ILE A 56 -1.92 4.56 -0.24
N ASP A 57 -0.79 5.17 0.15
CA ASP A 57 -0.74 6.08 1.30
C ASP A 57 -1.75 7.22 1.19
N ARG A 58 -1.78 7.92 0.03
CA ARG A 58 -2.72 9.03 -0.21
C ARG A 58 -4.17 8.59 -0.15
N THR A 59 -4.45 7.37 -0.59
CA THR A 59 -5.82 6.83 -0.62
C THR A 59 -6.30 6.44 0.78
N ILE A 60 -5.47 5.81 1.61
CA ILE A 60 -5.90 5.31 2.93
C ILE A 60 -5.72 6.34 4.04
N ARG A 61 -4.74 7.25 3.96
CA ARG A 61 -4.42 8.23 5.01
C ARG A 61 -5.62 9.08 5.44
N PRO A 62 -6.48 9.59 4.54
CA PRO A 62 -7.66 10.37 4.93
C PRO A 62 -8.74 9.57 5.68
N LEU A 63 -8.68 8.24 5.65
CA LEU A 63 -9.67 7.37 6.30
C LEU A 63 -9.32 7.07 7.76
N PHE A 64 -8.12 7.43 8.20
CA PHE A 64 -7.70 7.31 9.58
C PHE A 64 -8.03 8.58 10.36
N ASP A 65 -8.27 8.42 11.67
CA ASP A 65 -8.31 9.58 12.56
C ASP A 65 -6.89 10.18 12.66
N MET A 66 -6.75 11.42 12.18
CA MET A 66 -5.49 12.17 12.22
C MET A 66 -4.97 12.43 13.65
N ARG A 67 -5.80 12.22 14.68
CA ARG A 67 -5.41 12.31 16.10
C ARG A 67 -4.72 11.05 16.61
N LEU A 68 -4.77 9.94 15.88
CA LEU A 68 -4.13 8.70 16.31
C LEU A 68 -2.60 8.90 16.39
N ARG A 69 -2.01 8.55 17.54
CA ARG A 69 -0.55 8.65 17.80
C ARG A 69 0.13 7.28 17.88
N ARG A 70 -0.53 6.25 17.34
CA ARG A 70 0.02 4.90 17.21
C ARG A 70 0.61 4.74 15.82
N ALA A 71 1.85 4.27 15.75
CA ALA A 71 2.52 3.99 14.48
C ALA A 71 1.79 2.87 13.73
N ILE A 72 1.34 3.15 12.51
CA ILE A 72 0.77 2.14 11.62
C ILE A 72 1.76 1.90 10.49
N GLN A 73 2.12 0.64 10.30
CA GLN A 73 2.95 0.21 9.19
C GLN A 73 2.15 -0.72 8.29
N VAL A 74 2.18 -0.42 6.99
CA VAL A 74 1.62 -1.26 5.93
C VAL A 74 2.77 -1.70 5.06
N THR A 75 2.99 -3.00 4.93
CA THR A 75 3.99 -3.58 4.02
C THR A 75 3.28 -4.41 2.97
N ILE A 76 3.41 -4.02 1.71
CA ILE A 76 2.95 -4.79 0.55
C ILE A 76 4.15 -5.50 -0.06
N THR A 77 4.06 -6.81 -0.25
CA THR A 77 5.07 -7.61 -0.94
C THR A 77 4.45 -8.27 -2.17
N ILE A 78 5.04 -8.03 -3.33
CA ILE A 78 4.68 -8.74 -4.56
C ILE A 78 5.31 -10.13 -4.53
N LEU A 79 4.47 -11.16 -4.45
CA LEU A 79 4.90 -12.56 -4.43
C LEU A 79 4.86 -13.22 -5.81
N ALA A 80 3.98 -12.73 -6.70
CA ALA A 80 3.78 -13.23 -8.05
C ALA A 80 3.27 -12.08 -8.91
N TYR A 81 3.79 -11.97 -10.13
CA TYR A 81 3.48 -10.91 -11.08
C TYR A 81 3.55 -11.45 -12.51
N ASP A 82 2.54 -11.13 -13.33
CA ASP A 82 2.42 -11.64 -14.69
C ASP A 82 3.05 -10.73 -15.76
N GLU A 83 3.58 -9.56 -15.35
CA GLU A 83 4.14 -8.53 -16.24
C GLU A 83 3.15 -7.93 -17.26
N VAL A 84 1.85 -8.22 -17.13
CA VAL A 84 0.81 -7.76 -18.06
C VAL A 84 -0.10 -6.72 -17.40
N HIS A 85 -0.47 -6.91 -16.14
CA HIS A 85 -1.44 -6.07 -15.45
C HIS A 85 -0.77 -5.20 -14.39
N ASP A 86 -1.19 -3.95 -14.26
CA ASP A 86 -0.66 -3.05 -13.23
C ASP A 86 -0.97 -3.59 -11.82
N PRO A 87 0.04 -3.72 -10.94
CA PRO A 87 -0.13 -4.24 -9.59
C PRO A 87 -0.91 -3.32 -8.64
N ASP A 88 -1.03 -2.03 -8.94
CA ASP A 88 -1.45 -0.99 -7.99
C ASP A 88 -2.85 -1.20 -7.41
N MET A 89 -3.82 -1.54 -8.26
CA MET A 89 -5.21 -1.70 -7.83
C MET A 89 -5.39 -2.97 -6.98
N ILE A 90 -4.67 -4.03 -7.33
CA ILE A 90 -4.66 -5.28 -6.55
C ILE A 90 -3.98 -5.02 -5.20
N ALA A 91 -2.89 -4.25 -5.18
CA ALA A 91 -2.20 -3.87 -3.96
C ALA A 91 -3.12 -3.06 -3.02
N LEU A 92 -3.82 -2.05 -3.54
CA LEU A 92 -4.78 -1.27 -2.77
C LEU A 92 -5.90 -2.14 -2.20
N LEU A 93 -6.48 -3.03 -3.01
CA LEU A 93 -7.51 -3.97 -2.56
C LEU A 93 -6.97 -4.88 -1.44
N THR A 94 -5.73 -5.36 -1.58
CA THR A 94 -5.11 -6.26 -0.60
C THR A 94 -4.86 -5.55 0.73
N VAL A 95 -4.41 -4.29 0.69
CA VAL A 95 -4.26 -3.43 1.89
C VAL A 95 -5.62 -3.15 2.54
N SER A 96 -6.63 -2.81 1.74
CA SER A 96 -8.00 -2.56 2.21
C SER A 96 -8.57 -3.79 2.92
N ALA A 97 -8.36 -4.99 2.36
CA ALA A 97 -8.76 -6.25 2.98
C ALA A 97 -8.00 -6.49 4.29
N ALA A 98 -6.67 -6.29 4.31
CA ALA A 98 -5.87 -6.46 5.52
C ALA A 98 -6.30 -5.52 6.65
N LEU A 99 -6.57 -4.24 6.34
CA LEU A 99 -7.10 -3.27 7.29
C LEU A 99 -8.51 -3.62 7.76
N SER A 100 -9.38 -4.12 6.87
CA SER A 100 -10.74 -4.54 7.21
C SER A 100 -10.80 -5.71 8.18
N ILE A 101 -9.83 -6.62 8.10
CA ILE A 101 -9.73 -7.80 8.98
C ILE A 101 -9.04 -7.45 10.30
N SER A 102 -8.27 -6.36 10.34
CA SER A 102 -7.54 -5.91 11.53
C SER A 102 -8.40 -5.14 12.51
N ASP A 103 -8.02 -5.12 13.79
CA ASP A 103 -8.65 -4.29 14.83
C ASP A 103 -8.23 -2.80 14.76
N ILE A 104 -7.63 -2.37 13.65
CA ILE A 104 -7.14 -1.00 13.48
C ILE A 104 -8.34 -0.08 13.18
N PRO A 105 -8.54 1.00 13.95
CA PRO A 105 -9.66 1.91 13.72
C PRO A 105 -9.43 2.73 12.45
N TRP A 106 -10.24 2.48 11.42
CA TRP A 106 -10.23 3.19 10.14
C TRP A 106 -11.63 3.23 9.53
N ASN A 107 -11.91 4.24 8.68
CA ASN A 107 -13.23 4.46 8.07
C ASN A 107 -13.36 3.82 6.67
N GLY A 108 -12.75 2.66 6.46
CA GLY A 108 -12.83 1.91 5.20
C GLY A 108 -14.14 1.10 5.05
N PRO A 109 -14.20 0.14 4.10
CA PRO A 109 -13.18 -0.26 3.12
C PRO A 109 -13.07 0.67 1.92
N VAL A 110 -11.94 0.60 1.20
CA VAL A 110 -11.74 1.29 -0.09
C VAL A 110 -11.41 0.31 -1.20
N ALA A 111 -11.90 0.61 -2.40
CA ALA A 111 -11.50 -0.03 -3.64
C ALA A 111 -11.09 1.04 -4.67
N GLY A 112 -10.18 0.68 -5.57
CA GLY A 112 -9.79 1.51 -6.70
C GLY A 112 -10.05 0.78 -8.02
N VAL A 113 -10.39 1.52 -9.07
CA VAL A 113 -10.50 1.02 -10.44
C VAL A 113 -9.90 2.03 -11.42
N PHE A 114 -9.27 1.54 -12.49
CA PHE A 114 -8.88 2.40 -13.61
C PHE A 114 -10.08 2.58 -14.54
N GLY A 115 -10.42 3.83 -14.85
CA GLY A 115 -11.40 4.15 -15.89
C GLY A 115 -10.81 3.95 -17.29
N ALA A 116 -11.70 3.86 -18.28
CA ALA A 116 -11.31 3.74 -19.68
C ALA A 116 -10.49 4.93 -20.21
N ASP A 117 -10.51 6.05 -19.48
CA ASP A 117 -9.72 7.27 -19.73
C ASP A 117 -8.31 7.23 -19.09
N GLY A 118 -7.94 6.12 -18.43
CA GLY A 118 -6.65 5.96 -17.76
C GLY A 118 -6.57 6.63 -16.39
N LYS A 119 -7.67 7.17 -15.86
CA LYS A 119 -7.72 7.78 -14.53
C LYS A 119 -8.03 6.74 -13.46
N ALA A 120 -7.43 6.90 -12.28
CA ALA A 120 -7.74 6.09 -11.11
C ALA A 120 -8.97 6.66 -10.39
N PHE A 121 -9.98 5.82 -10.17
CA PHE A 121 -11.18 6.15 -9.41
C PHE A 121 -11.19 5.33 -8.11
N PHE A 122 -11.34 5.99 -6.96
CA PHE A 122 -11.41 5.33 -5.67
C PHE A 122 -12.82 5.43 -5.09
N ALA A 123 -13.37 4.31 -4.64
CA ALA A 123 -14.68 4.22 -3.98
C ALA A 123 -14.49 3.80 -2.51
N GLY A 124 -15.00 4.63 -1.59
CA GLY A 124 -15.09 4.34 -0.14
C GLY A 124 -16.55 4.23 0.33
N SER A 125 -16.77 3.66 1.52
CA SER A 125 -18.10 3.32 2.07
C SER A 125 -19.07 4.50 2.24
N GLU A 126 -18.58 5.76 2.25
CA GLU A 126 -19.41 6.98 2.33
C GLU A 126 -19.63 7.72 1.00
N GLY A 127 -19.39 7.11 -0.17
CA GLY A 127 -19.70 7.73 -1.46
C GLY A 127 -18.82 8.93 -1.85
N LYS A 128 -17.76 9.21 -1.09
CA LYS A 128 -16.70 10.14 -1.52
C LYS A 128 -15.83 9.45 -2.57
N ILE A 129 -16.17 9.65 -3.84
CA ILE A 129 -15.28 9.33 -4.95
C ILE A 129 -14.18 10.40 -4.96
N ASN A 130 -13.01 10.06 -4.43
CA ASN A 130 -11.84 10.93 -4.56
C ASN A 130 -11.20 10.65 -5.92
N MET A 131 -11.19 11.65 -6.80
CA MET A 131 -10.48 11.62 -8.08
C MET A 131 -9.05 12.10 -7.80
N ILE A 132 -8.05 11.27 -8.10
CA ILE A 132 -6.62 11.62 -8.00
C ILE A 132 -6.01 11.55 -9.39
#